data_AF-A0A9Q9B616-F1
#
_entry.id   AF-A0A9Q9B616-F1
#
_cell.length_a   1.000
_cell.length_b   1.000
_cell.length_c   1.000
_cell.angle_alpha   90.00
_cell.angle_beta   90.00
_cell.angle_gamma   90.00
#
_symmetry.space_group_name_H-M   'P 1'
#
loop_
_entity.id
_entity.type
_entity.pdbx_description
1 polymer ?
#
loop_
_entity_poly.entity_id
_entity_poly.type
_entity_poly.pdbx_seq_one_letter_code
_entity_poly.pdbx_strand_id
1 'polypeptide(L)'
;MASTLVQIRVDEKLKDDVTAVYEQLGLDLSTAVRIFFKRSIAENGIPFSMKLENANQNDVKKQISPEILSAMQSMSQNAAINGVSEMSLDEINYEIEACRKGL
;
A
#
# COMPACT_ATOMS: atom_id res chain seq x y z
N MET A 1 -12.47 -27.67 -25.15
CA MET A 1 -12.92 -26.42 -24.49
C MET A 1 -13.67 -25.59 -25.52
N ALA A 2 -14.85 -25.08 -25.20
CA ALA A 2 -15.56 -24.17 -26.11
C ALA A 2 -14.77 -22.86 -26.23
N SER A 3 -14.55 -22.39 -27.46
CA SER A 3 -13.96 -21.09 -27.74
C SER A 3 -15.04 -20.10 -28.12
N THR A 4 -15.06 -18.94 -27.46
CA THR A 4 -15.98 -17.83 -27.77
C THR A 4 -15.21 -16.68 -28.41
N LEU A 5 -15.79 -16.04 -29.42
CA LEU A 5 -15.20 -14.88 -30.09
C LEU A 5 -15.42 -13.61 -29.25
N VAL A 6 -14.35 -12.82 -29.07
CA VAL A 6 -14.42 -11.49 -28.46
C VAL A 6 -14.03 -10.46 -29.53
N GLN A 7 -14.92 -9.51 -29.81
CA GLN A 7 -14.68 -8.42 -30.76
C GLN A 7 -14.45 -7.10 -30.00
N ILE A 8 -13.34 -6.43 -30.28
CA ILE A 8 -12.94 -5.18 -29.61
C ILE A 8 -12.72 -4.13 -30.69
N ARG A 9 -13.38 -2.97 -30.56
CA ARG A 9 -13.11 -1.81 -31.43
C ARG A 9 -11.96 -1.02 -30.84
N VAL A 10 -10.95 -0.75 -31.66
CA VAL A 10 -9.76 0.04 -31.29
C VAL A 10 -9.42 0.97 -32.45
N ASP A 11 -8.76 2.08 -32.13
CA ASP A 11 -8.16 2.93 -33.16
C ASP A 11 -7.02 2.20 -33.87
N GLU A 12 -6.86 2.43 -35.19
CA GLU A 12 -5.84 1.77 -35.99
C GLU A 12 -4.43 2.07 -35.48
N LYS A 13 -4.16 3.33 -35.13
CA LYS A 13 -2.85 3.72 -34.59
C LYS A 13 -2.57 3.02 -33.27
N LEU A 14 -3.56 2.93 -32.38
CA LEU A 14 -3.40 2.25 -31.10
C LEU A 14 -3.09 0.76 -31.29
N LYS A 15 -3.75 0.10 -32.26
CA LYS A 15 -3.50 -1.30 -32.60
C LYS A 15 -2.07 -1.50 -33.09
N ASP A 16 -1.58 -0.64 -33.96
CA ASP A 16 -0.25 -0.77 -34.54
C ASP A 16 0.83 -0.50 -33.48
N ASP A 17 0.66 0.58 -32.71
CA ASP A 17 1.58 0.95 -31.62
C ASP A 17 1.69 -0.19 -30.59
N VAL A 18 0.58 -0.80 -30.17
CA VAL A 18 0.60 -1.90 -29.19
C VAL A 18 1.12 -3.21 -29.78
N THR A 19 0.86 -3.49 -31.06
CA THR A 19 1.36 -4.68 -31.74
C THR A 19 2.88 -4.66 -31.82
N ALA A 20 3.47 -3.51 -32.18
CA ALA A 20 4.92 -3.33 -32.21
C ALA A 20 5.59 -3.54 -30.84
N VAL A 21 4.92 -3.16 -29.75
CA VAL A 21 5.41 -3.41 -28.38
C VAL A 21 5.38 -4.90 -28.07
N TYR A 22 4.29 -5.61 -28.37
CA TYR A 22 4.18 -7.03 -28.05
C TYR A 22 5.07 -7.91 -28.93
N GLU A 23 5.28 -7.56 -30.19
CA GLU A 23 6.22 -8.26 -31.08
C GLU A 23 7.65 -8.18 -30.57
N GLN A 24 8.08 -7.02 -30.03
CA GLN A 24 9.39 -6.89 -29.37
C GLN A 24 9.52 -7.80 -28.13
N LEU A 25 8.40 -8.13 -27.49
CA LEU A 25 8.33 -9.07 -26.37
C LEU A 25 8.14 -10.53 -26.82
N GLY A 26 8.03 -10.80 -28.13
CA GLY A 26 7.76 -12.13 -28.69
C GLY A 26 6.33 -12.63 -28.42
N LEU A 27 5.37 -11.71 -28.30
CA LEU A 27 3.98 -11.99 -27.96
C LEU A 27 3.03 -11.52 -29.07
N ASP A 28 2.04 -12.34 -29.41
CA ASP A 28 0.93 -11.90 -30.25
C ASP A 28 -0.14 -11.15 -29.44
N LEU A 29 -0.86 -10.25 -30.11
CA LEU A 29 -1.91 -9.43 -29.49
C LEU A 29 -3.00 -10.27 -28.81
N SER A 30 -3.39 -11.41 -29.38
CA SER A 30 -4.44 -12.26 -28.81
C SER A 30 -3.96 -12.94 -27.52
N THR A 31 -2.68 -13.32 -27.46
CA THR A 31 -2.05 -13.86 -26.26
C THR A 31 -1.93 -12.80 -25.17
N ALA A 32 -1.54 -11.57 -25.50
CA ALA A 32 -1.54 -10.46 -24.55
C ALA A 32 -2.93 -10.22 -23.93
N VAL A 33 -3.98 -10.19 -24.76
CA VAL A 33 -5.38 -10.05 -24.29
C VAL A 33 -5.81 -11.23 -23.40
N ARG A 34 -5.40 -12.47 -23.73
CA ARG A 34 -5.66 -13.63 -22.86
C ARG A 34 -4.95 -13.54 -21.51
N ILE A 35 -3.71 -13.04 -21.48
CA ILE A 35 -2.97 -12.80 -20.23
C ILE A 35 -3.70 -11.75 -19.39
N PHE A 36 -4.15 -10.66 -20.01
CA PHE A 36 -4.94 -9.62 -19.35
C PHE A 36 -6.17 -10.22 -18.64
N PHE A 37 -7.00 -11.00 -19.35
CA PHE A 37 -8.18 -11.61 -18.74
C PHE A 37 -7.86 -12.58 -17.60
N LYS A 38 -6.81 -13.41 -17.75
CA LYS A 38 -6.38 -14.31 -16.67
C LYS A 38 -5.93 -13.53 -15.44
N ARG A 39 -5.22 -12.41 -15.63
CA ARG A 39 -4.79 -11.57 -14.52
C ARG A 39 -5.98 -10.86 -13.87
N SER A 40 -6.95 -10.39 -14.64
CA SER A 40 -8.19 -9.81 -14.11
C SER A 40 -8.93 -10.79 -13.20
N ILE A 41 -9.00 -12.07 -13.59
CA ILE A 41 -9.62 -13.12 -12.77
C ILE A 41 -8.82 -13.33 -11.47
N ALA A 42 -7.50 -13.43 -11.57
CA ALA A 42 -6.62 -13.65 -10.42
C ALA A 42 -6.67 -12.51 -9.39
N GLU A 43 -6.82 -11.27 -9.85
CA GLU A 43 -6.91 -10.09 -8.98
C GLU A 43 -8.35 -9.75 -8.56
N ASN A 44 -9.36 -10.45 -9.10
CA ASN A 44 -10.77 -10.07 -8.96
C ASN A 44 -11.03 -8.60 -9.33
N GLY A 45 -10.38 -8.11 -10.39
CA GLY A 45 -10.35 -6.69 -10.72
C GLY A 45 -9.67 -6.37 -12.04
N ILE A 46 -9.41 -5.09 -12.27
CA ILE A 46 -8.66 -4.62 -13.43
C ILE A 46 -7.15 -4.71 -13.12
N PRO A 47 -6.34 -5.39 -13.96
CA PRO A 47 -4.95 -5.75 -13.67
C PRO A 47 -3.97 -4.61 -13.96
N PHE A 48 -4.33 -3.41 -13.52
CA PHE A 48 -3.48 -2.23 -13.51
C PHE A 48 -3.98 -1.27 -12.44
N SER A 49 -3.07 -0.50 -11.84
CA SER A 49 -3.45 0.53 -10.86
C SER A 49 -4.25 1.63 -11.55
N MET A 50 -5.56 1.67 -11.28
CA MET A 50 -6.42 2.77 -11.71
C MET A 50 -6.31 3.92 -10.70
N LYS A 51 -5.22 4.69 -10.78
CA LYS A 51 -5.02 5.91 -10.00
C LYS A 51 -5.11 7.11 -10.93
N LEU A 52 -5.97 8.07 -10.62
CA LEU A 52 -5.79 9.43 -11.13
C LEU A 52 -4.56 9.99 -10.42
N GLU A 53 -3.64 10.65 -11.13
CA GLU A 53 -2.47 11.35 -10.56
C GLU A 53 -2.82 12.51 -9.59
N ASN A 54 -4.03 12.52 -9.03
CA ASN A 54 -4.53 13.50 -8.09
C ASN A 54 -5.04 12.87 -6.79
N ALA A 55 -4.40 11.79 -6.33
CA ALA A 55 -4.64 11.25 -5.00
C ALA A 55 -3.39 10.54 -4.46
N ASN A 56 -2.62 11.28 -3.64
CA ASN A 56 -1.66 10.80 -2.65
C ASN A 56 -0.27 10.36 -3.16
N GLN A 57 0.69 11.29 -3.18
CA GLN A 57 2.06 10.93 -2.77
C GLN A 57 2.48 11.55 -1.41
N ASN A 58 1.65 12.41 -0.80
CA ASN A 58 1.99 13.10 0.45
C ASN A 58 1.16 12.70 1.68
N ASP A 59 0.04 11.98 1.52
CA ASP A 59 -0.92 11.83 2.62
C ASP A 59 -0.62 10.67 3.59
N VAL A 60 0.18 9.68 3.20
CA VAL A 60 0.63 8.65 4.14
C VAL A 60 1.66 9.21 5.14
N LYS A 61 2.40 10.27 4.76
CA LYS A 61 3.37 10.92 5.65
C LYS A 61 2.76 11.98 6.57
N LYS A 62 1.49 12.35 6.39
CA LYS A 62 0.85 13.47 7.10
C LYS A 62 -0.19 13.05 8.16
N GLN A 63 -0.05 11.86 8.73
CA GLN A 63 -0.96 11.43 9.81
C GLN A 63 -0.48 11.79 11.22
N ILE A 64 0.75 12.29 11.37
CA ILE A 64 1.26 12.77 12.65
C ILE A 64 1.53 14.27 12.50
N SER A 65 0.78 15.11 13.23
CA SER A 65 1.06 16.54 13.27
C SER A 65 2.44 16.78 13.89
N PRO A 66 3.17 17.84 13.47
CA PRO A 66 4.48 18.17 14.05
C PRO A 66 4.41 18.41 15.56
N GLU A 67 3.26 18.83 16.06
CA GLU A 67 2.98 18.99 17.48
C GLU A 67 2.97 17.66 18.24
N ILE A 68 2.28 16.63 17.69
CA ILE A 68 2.26 15.28 18.29
C ILE A 68 3.67 14.70 18.32
N LEU A 69 4.46 14.87 17.25
CA LEU A 69 5.82 14.37 17.20
C LEU A 69 6.71 15.02 18.28
N SER A 70 6.59 16.35 18.44
CA SER A 70 7.34 17.11 19.44
C SER A 70 6.96 16.70 20.86
N ALA A 71 5.67 16.47 21.12
CA ALA A 71 5.18 15.95 22.38
C ALA A 71 5.73 14.55 22.66
N MET A 72 5.72 13.65 21.68
CA MET A 72 6.28 12.29 21.81
C MET A 72 7.79 12.30 22.11
N GLN A 73 8.55 13.14 21.42
CA GLN A 73 9.99 13.31 21.67
C GLN A 73 10.25 13.84 23.09
N SER A 74 9.46 14.81 23.55
CA SER A 74 9.60 15.37 24.91
C SER A 74 9.24 14.32 25.97
N MET A 75 8.18 13.54 25.77
CA MET A 75 7.83 12.44 26.68
C MET A 75 8.95 11.39 26.74
N SER A 76 9.52 11.02 25.60
CA SER A 76 10.64 10.07 25.52
C SER A 76 11.90 10.60 26.21
N GLN A 77 12.25 11.88 26.04
CA GLN A 77 13.40 12.49 26.74
C GLN A 77 13.19 12.54 28.24
N ASN A 78 11.99 12.90 28.70
CA ASN A 78 11.68 12.90 30.13
C ASN A 78 11.74 11.48 30.72
N ALA A 79 11.25 10.48 30.01
CA ALA A 79 11.39 9.08 30.43
C ALA A 79 12.87 8.68 30.59
N ALA A 80 13.75 9.15 29.70
CA ALA A 80 15.17 8.84 29.76
C ALA A 80 15.87 9.54 30.93
N ILE A 81 15.53 10.81 31.17
CA ILE A 81 16.06 11.59 32.31
C ILE A 81 15.63 10.96 33.64
N ASN A 82 14.39 10.48 33.73
CA ASN A 82 13.88 9.84 34.94
C ASN A 82 14.23 8.33 35.02
N GLY A 83 14.99 7.80 34.06
CA GLY A 83 15.46 6.41 34.06
C GLY A 83 14.37 5.36 33.83
N VAL A 84 13.19 5.74 33.35
CA VAL A 84 12.03 4.85 33.16
C VAL A 84 11.82 4.44 31.70
N SER A 85 12.69 4.84 30.79
CA SER A 85 12.59 4.51 29.35
C SER A 85 12.65 3.02 29.03
N GLU A 86 13.34 2.23 29.87
CA GLU A 86 13.58 0.80 29.64
C GLU A 86 12.72 -0.09 30.54
N MET A 87 11.72 0.47 31.23
CA MET A 87 10.90 -0.29 32.17
C MET A 87 10.00 -1.29 31.42
N SER A 88 10.00 -2.54 31.86
CA SER A 88 9.15 -3.58 31.28
C SER A 88 7.67 -3.37 31.66
N LEU A 89 6.76 -3.96 30.87
CA LEU A 89 5.31 -3.87 31.15
C LEU A 89 4.94 -4.45 32.51
N ASP A 90 5.66 -5.47 32.99
CA ASP A 90 5.41 -6.10 34.27
C ASP A 90 5.80 -5.18 35.44
N GLU A 91 6.95 -4.48 35.31
CA GLU A 91 7.40 -3.48 36.27
C GLU A 91 6.45 -2.26 36.31
N ILE A 92 6.00 -1.79 35.15
CA ILE A 92 5.01 -0.70 35.04
C ILE A 92 3.71 -1.08 35.77
N ASN A 93 3.19 -2.28 35.51
CA ASN A 93 1.95 -2.73 36.14
C ASN A 93 2.12 -2.89 37.66
N TYR A 94 3.25 -3.40 38.11
CA TYR A 94 3.56 -3.52 39.54
C TYR A 94 3.57 -2.15 40.24
N GLU A 95 4.20 -1.12 39.66
CA GLU A 95 4.20 0.24 40.23
C GLU A 95 2.80 0.84 40.29
N ILE A 96 2.00 0.70 39.22
CA ILE A 96 0.61 1.18 39.18
C ILE A 96 -0.22 0.51 40.29
N GLU A 97 -0.08 -0.81 40.48
CA GLU A 97 -0.77 -1.54 41.53
C GLU A 97 -0.32 -1.13 42.93
N ALA A 98 0.99 -0.97 43.15
CA ALA A 98 1.53 -0.53 44.43
C ALA A 98 1.01 0.87 44.82
N CYS A 99 0.95 1.79 43.85
CA CYS A 99 0.44 3.14 44.08
C CYS A 99 -1.08 3.16 44.34
N ARG A 100 -1.85 2.29 43.68
CA ARG A 100 -3.32 2.15 43.90
C ARG A 100 -3.67 1.46 45.23
N LYS A 101 -2.79 0.58 45.75
CA LYS A 101 -2.96 -0.09 47.05
C LYS A 101 -2.52 0.77 48.24
N GLY A 102 -1.74 1.83 47.99
CA GLY A 102 -1.27 2.79 49.00
C GLY A 102 -2.19 4.01 49.23
N LEU A 103 -3.39 4.01 48.65
CA LEU A 103 -4.45 5.02 48.83
C LEU A 103 -5.60 4.44 49.65
#